data_AF-A0A1B8VYB6-F1
#
_entry.id   AF-A0A1B8VYB6-F1
#
_cell.length_a   1.000
_cell.length_b   1.000
_cell.length_c   1.000
_cell.angle_alpha   90.00
_cell.angle_beta   90.00
_cell.angle_gamma   90.00
#
_symmetry.space_group_name_H-M   'P 1'
#
loop_
_entity.id
_entity.type
_entity.pdbx_description
1 polymer ?
#
loop_
_entity_poly.entity_id
_entity_poly.type
_entity_poly.pdbx_seq_one_letter_code
_entity_poly.pdbx_strand_id
1 'polypeptide(L)'
;MTFIHDYRQFIEVGCSSCGRKHTVQADQYSVNSQGYSFHSPVSCACGQTASTANKDKWTQTLKTENNEMLKRNKATTIKMMVVIGLVIVFFAGETVYMINSKDAEQKSAIHETKKEVSAF
;
A
#
# COMPACT_ATOMS: atom_id res chain seq x y z
N MET A 1 -8.25 28.38 -17.23
CA MET A 1 -8.16 28.53 -15.76
C MET A 1 -7.22 27.47 -15.23
N THR A 2 -6.54 27.73 -14.11
CA THR A 2 -5.69 26.76 -13.40
C THR A 2 -6.44 26.21 -12.19
N PHE A 3 -6.34 24.92 -11.95
CA PHE A 3 -6.87 24.32 -10.73
C PHE A 3 -6.02 24.73 -9.51
N ILE A 4 -6.68 25.10 -8.40
CA ILE A 4 -6.01 25.46 -7.14
C ILE A 4 -6.31 24.40 -6.07
N HIS A 5 -7.59 24.21 -5.74
CA HIS A 5 -8.02 23.28 -4.69
C HIS A 5 -9.36 22.65 -5.02
N ASP A 6 -9.53 21.39 -4.60
CA ASP A 6 -10.79 20.66 -4.63
C ASP A 6 -11.37 20.55 -3.21
N TYR A 7 -12.57 21.07 -3.01
CA TYR A 7 -13.37 20.84 -1.82
C TYR A 7 -14.57 19.96 -2.22
N ARG A 8 -15.02 19.07 -1.31
CA ARG A 8 -16.11 18.11 -1.60
C ARG A 8 -17.36 18.73 -2.25
N GLN A 9 -17.65 20.01 -2.00
CA GLN A 9 -18.83 20.71 -2.50
C GLN A 9 -18.53 21.74 -3.59
N PHE A 10 -17.27 22.15 -3.77
CA PHE A 10 -16.88 23.17 -4.75
C PHE A 10 -15.37 23.09 -5.05
N ILE A 11 -14.96 23.59 -6.19
CA ILE A 11 -13.54 23.71 -6.55
C ILE A 11 -13.14 25.18 -6.61
N GLU A 12 -11.89 25.47 -6.24
CA GLU A 12 -11.26 26.77 -6.36
C GLU A 12 -10.34 26.75 -7.59
N VAL A 13 -10.59 27.69 -8.51
CA VAL A 13 -9.88 27.81 -9.78
C VAL A 13 -9.35 29.23 -9.96
N GLY A 14 -8.15 29.34 -10.50
CA GLY A 14 -7.47 30.60 -10.78
C GLY A 14 -7.61 31.04 -12.23
N CYS A 15 -7.86 32.32 -12.45
CA CYS A 15 -7.71 32.93 -13.76
C CYS A 15 -6.22 33.00 -14.12
N SER A 16 -5.83 32.38 -15.23
CA SER A 16 -4.43 32.34 -15.68
C SER A 16 -3.88 33.71 -16.07
N SER A 17 -4.75 34.67 -16.42
CA SER A 17 -4.34 36.00 -16.87
C SER A 17 -4.16 37.00 -15.73
N CYS A 18 -5.02 36.98 -14.72
CA CYS A 18 -5.00 37.98 -13.63
C CYS A 18 -4.82 37.40 -12.24
N GLY A 19 -4.67 36.08 -12.10
CA GLY A 19 -4.46 35.38 -10.83
C GLY A 19 -5.64 35.41 -9.85
N ARG A 20 -6.78 36.00 -10.24
CA ARG A 20 -7.98 36.04 -9.39
C ARG A 20 -8.58 34.65 -9.27
N LYS A 21 -9.13 34.38 -8.09
CA LYS A 21 -9.70 33.09 -7.74
C LYS A 21 -11.21 33.09 -7.91
N HIS A 22 -11.74 31.96 -8.34
CA HIS A 22 -13.16 31.71 -8.56
C HIS A 22 -13.53 30.38 -7.93
N THR A 23 -14.74 30.30 -7.41
CA THR A 23 -15.32 29.06 -6.87
C THR A 23 -16.36 28.52 -7.85
N VAL A 24 -16.33 27.22 -8.09
CA VAL A 24 -17.29 26.52 -8.95
C VAL A 24 -17.91 25.38 -8.16
N GLN A 25 -19.24 25.35 -8.06
CA GLN A 25 -19.95 24.32 -7.29
C GLN A 25 -19.90 22.95 -7.97
N ALA A 26 -20.02 21.88 -7.17
CA ALA A 26 -19.92 20.48 -7.63
C ALA A 26 -20.95 20.09 -8.70
N ASP A 27 -22.10 20.74 -8.74
CA ASP A 27 -23.15 20.55 -9.75
C ASP A 27 -22.83 21.21 -11.10
N GLN A 28 -21.83 22.09 -11.16
CA GLN A 28 -21.51 22.89 -12.35
C GLN A 28 -20.25 22.44 -13.08
N TYR A 29 -19.67 21.29 -12.71
CA TYR A 29 -18.50 20.75 -13.39
C TYR A 29 -18.50 19.23 -13.48
N SER A 30 -17.80 18.72 -14.48
CA SER A 30 -17.51 17.30 -14.66
C SER A 30 -16.00 17.07 -14.55
N VAL A 31 -15.60 16.02 -13.83
CA VAL A 31 -14.20 15.64 -13.65
C VAL A 31 -13.76 14.73 -14.79
N ASN A 32 -12.62 15.02 -15.41
CA ASN A 32 -12.00 14.19 -16.44
C ASN A 32 -10.51 13.95 -16.14
N SER A 33 -9.84 13.13 -16.96
CA SER A 33 -8.43 12.78 -16.77
C SER A 33 -7.45 13.95 -16.94
N GLN A 34 -7.91 15.06 -17.53
CA GLN A 34 -7.12 16.26 -17.79
C GLN A 34 -7.35 17.37 -16.74
N GLY A 35 -8.49 17.32 -16.03
CA GLY A 35 -8.87 18.29 -15.01
C GLY A 35 -10.39 18.37 -14.80
N TYR A 36 -10.94 19.58 -14.91
CA TYR A 36 -12.34 19.89 -14.67
C TYR A 36 -12.92 20.62 -15.88
N SER A 37 -14.06 20.15 -16.37
CA SER A 37 -14.84 20.79 -17.44
C SER A 37 -16.09 21.42 -16.84
N PHE A 38 -16.28 22.72 -17.03
CA PHE A 38 -17.42 23.44 -16.50
C PHE A 38 -18.62 23.33 -17.45
N HIS A 39 -19.82 23.15 -16.90
CA HIS A 39 -21.05 23.14 -17.70
C HIS A 39 -21.37 24.55 -18.22
N SER A 40 -21.07 25.57 -17.42
CA SER A 40 -21.11 26.98 -17.81
C SER A 40 -19.70 27.58 -17.79
N PRO A 41 -19.29 28.36 -18.81
CA PRO A 41 -18.02 29.07 -18.78
C PRO A 41 -17.91 29.99 -17.57
N VAL A 42 -16.78 29.95 -16.88
CA VAL A 42 -16.50 30.84 -15.75
C VAL A 42 -15.94 32.15 -16.29
N SER A 43 -16.68 33.23 -16.08
CA SER A 43 -16.28 34.58 -16.48
C SER A 43 -15.48 35.27 -15.39
N CYS A 44 -14.26 35.68 -15.72
CA CYS A 44 -13.42 36.48 -14.84
C CYS A 44 -13.67 37.97 -15.09
N ALA A 45 -13.57 38.78 -14.03
CA ALA A 45 -13.69 40.24 -14.10
C ALA A 45 -12.62 40.92 -14.98
N CYS A 46 -11.56 40.20 -15.37
CA CYS A 46 -10.59 40.68 -16.36
C CYS A 46 -11.05 40.50 -17.82
N GLY A 47 -12.28 40.03 -18.04
CA GLY A 47 -12.86 39.79 -19.37
C GLY A 47 -12.54 38.40 -19.96
N GLN A 48 -11.69 37.61 -19.29
CA GLN A 48 -11.37 36.26 -19.71
C GLN A 48 -12.44 35.27 -19.26
N THR A 49 -12.85 34.38 -20.15
CA THR A 49 -13.77 33.28 -19.85
C THR A 49 -13.05 31.95 -20.06
N ALA A 50 -13.41 30.95 -19.27
CA ALA A 50 -12.86 29.62 -19.44
C ALA A 50 -13.90 28.55 -19.14
N SER A 51 -13.97 27.54 -20.00
CA SER A 51 -14.84 26.38 -19.85
C SER A 51 -14.14 25.18 -19.23
N THR A 52 -12.82 25.28 -18.99
CA THR A 52 -12.01 24.21 -18.40
C THR A 52 -10.99 24.74 -17.40
N ALA A 53 -10.72 23.93 -16.38
CA ALA A 53 -9.57 24.09 -15.49
C ALA A 53 -8.67 22.84 -15.59
N ASN A 54 -7.43 23.06 -16.00
CA ASN A 54 -6.44 21.99 -16.05
C ASN A 54 -5.87 21.75 -14.65
N LYS A 55 -5.75 20.46 -14.29
CA LYS A 55 -5.02 20.04 -13.11
C LYS A 55 -3.55 19.96 -13.51
N ASP A 56 -2.73 20.87 -13.00
CA ASP A 56 -1.30 20.82 -13.32
C ASP A 56 -0.74 19.44 -12.96
N LYS A 57 -0.21 18.74 -13.96
CA LYS A 57 0.34 17.37 -13.85
C LYS A 57 1.43 17.24 -12.78
N TRP A 58 1.95 18.36 -12.28
CA TRP A 58 3.08 18.42 -11.36
C TRP A 58 2.76 17.95 -9.93
N THR A 59 1.50 17.93 -9.48
CA THR A 59 1.18 17.69 -8.05
C THR A 59 0.54 16.35 -7.71
N GLN A 60 0.13 15.54 -8.70
CA GLN A 60 -0.53 14.25 -8.44
C GLN A 60 0.44 13.07 -8.21
N THR A 61 1.69 13.15 -8.67
CA THR A 61 2.67 12.08 -8.46
C THR A 61 3.21 12.06 -7.03
N LEU A 62 3.45 13.21 -6.38
CA LEU A 62 4.21 13.21 -5.12
C LEU A 62 3.42 12.78 -3.87
N LYS A 63 2.09 12.97 -3.82
CA LYS A 63 1.30 12.73 -2.59
C LYS A 63 0.66 11.35 -2.52
N THR A 64 0.27 10.80 -3.65
CA THR A 64 -0.40 9.49 -3.73
C THR A 64 0.60 8.34 -3.61
N GLU A 65 1.79 8.50 -4.21
CA GLU A 65 2.82 7.47 -4.22
C GLU A 65 3.39 7.19 -2.83
N ASN A 66 3.62 8.25 -2.03
CA ASN A 66 4.14 8.11 -0.67
C ASN A 66 3.21 7.34 0.28
N ASN A 67 1.89 7.49 0.14
CA ASN A 67 0.94 6.84 1.06
C ASN A 67 0.69 5.36 0.69
N GLU A 68 0.72 5.03 -0.60
CA GLU A 68 0.61 3.64 -1.07
C GLU A 68 1.90 2.84 -0.83
N MET A 69 3.07 3.44 -1.02
CA MET A 69 4.37 2.84 -0.69
C MET A 69 4.47 2.52 0.81
N LEU A 70 4.04 3.44 1.69
CA LEU A 70 4.08 3.23 3.14
C LEU A 70 3.13 2.11 3.60
N LYS A 71 1.94 2.00 3.00
CA LYS A 71 0.98 0.92 3.28
C LYS A 71 1.48 -0.44 2.78
N ARG A 72 2.11 -0.50 1.60
CA ARG A 72 2.73 -1.74 1.10
C ARG A 72 3.86 -2.21 2.01
N ASN A 73 4.71 -1.32 2.51
CA ASN A 73 5.80 -1.70 3.42
C ASN A 73 5.31 -2.36 4.71
N LYS A 74 4.25 -1.85 5.36
CA LYS A 74 3.73 -2.47 6.59
C LYS A 74 3.18 -3.87 6.36
N ALA A 75 2.43 -4.08 5.27
CA ALA A 75 1.87 -5.40 4.95
C ALA A 75 2.98 -6.41 4.56
N THR A 76 4.00 -5.97 3.83
CA THR A 76 5.14 -6.82 3.45
C THR A 76 5.99 -7.21 4.65
N THR A 77 6.26 -6.29 5.59
CA THR A 77 7.03 -6.60 6.81
C THR A 77 6.33 -7.64 7.68
N ILE A 78 5.01 -7.55 7.86
CA ILE A 78 4.25 -8.54 8.65
C ILE A 78 4.31 -9.92 7.98
N LYS A 79 4.14 -9.98 6.65
CA LYS A 79 4.24 -11.24 5.90
C LYS A 79 5.64 -11.88 6.05
N MET A 80 6.69 -11.07 5.96
CA MET A 80 8.07 -11.55 6.14
C MET A 80 8.32 -12.09 7.55
N MET A 81 7.83 -11.41 8.60
CA MET A 81 7.95 -11.90 9.98
C MET A 81 7.25 -13.24 10.19
N VAL A 82 6.06 -13.44 9.60
CA VAL A 82 5.34 -14.73 9.68
C VAL A 82 6.11 -15.84 9.00
N VAL A 83 6.67 -15.60 7.81
CA VAL A 83 7.48 -16.58 7.08
C VAL A 83 8.72 -16.97 7.89
N ILE A 84 9.44 -16.00 8.46
CA ILE A 84 10.62 -16.25 9.29
C ILE A 84 10.24 -17.10 10.52
N GLY A 85 9.13 -16.78 11.19
CA GLY A 85 8.65 -17.54 12.34
C GLY A 85 8.33 -19.00 12.00
N LEU A 86 7.65 -19.24 10.88
CA LEU A 86 7.31 -20.61 10.43
C LEU A 86 8.55 -21.43 10.09
N VAL A 87 9.57 -20.81 9.49
CA VAL A 87 10.84 -21.48 9.16
C VAL A 87 11.56 -21.92 10.43
N ILE A 88 11.64 -21.06 11.45
CA ILE A 88 12.29 -21.40 12.74
C ILE A 88 11.59 -22.60 13.40
N VAL A 89 10.26 -22.60 13.43
CA VAL A 89 9.48 -23.71 14.02
C VAL A 89 9.68 -25.01 13.25
N PHE A 90 9.76 -24.95 11.92
CA PHE A 90 10.02 -26.12 11.08
C PHE A 90 11.39 -26.75 11.39
N PHE A 91 12.45 -25.94 11.45
CA PHE A 91 13.79 -26.43 11.80
C PHE A 91 13.88 -26.93 13.25
N ALA A 92 13.20 -26.29 14.20
CA ALA A 92 13.11 -26.77 15.57
C ALA A 92 12.35 -28.12 15.65
N GLY A 93 11.29 -28.29 14.86
CA GLY A 93 10.54 -29.55 14.78
C GLY A 93 11.38 -30.70 14.22
N GLU A 94 12.08 -30.47 13.11
CA GLU A 94 12.99 -31.44 12.49
C GLU A 94 14.13 -31.85 13.43
N THR A 95 14.73 -30.88 14.14
CA THR A 95 15.81 -31.18 15.10
C THR A 95 15.31 -31.98 16.31
N VAL A 96 14.13 -31.67 16.85
CA VAL A 96 13.50 -32.45 17.93
C VAL A 96 13.11 -33.86 17.45
N TYR A 97 12.58 -33.98 16.23
CA TYR A 97 12.26 -35.28 15.63
C TYR A 97 13.52 -36.14 15.45
N MET A 98 14.61 -35.58 14.93
CA MET A 98 15.88 -36.29 14.81
C MET A 98 16.48 -36.70 16.16
N ILE A 99 16.38 -35.85 17.19
CA ILE A 99 16.86 -36.19 18.54
C ILE A 99 16.04 -37.34 19.12
N ASN A 100 14.71 -37.27 19.07
CA ASN A 100 13.84 -38.32 19.58
C ASN A 100 13.97 -39.63 18.79
N SER A 101 14.18 -39.57 17.47
CA SER A 101 14.43 -40.75 16.64
C SER A 101 15.76 -41.42 17.03
N LYS A 102 16.81 -40.64 17.27
CA LYS A 102 18.11 -41.16 17.72
C LYS A 102 18.04 -41.74 19.13
N ASP A 103 17.28 -41.13 20.03
CA ASP A 103 17.02 -41.67 21.37
C ASP A 103 16.20 -42.97 21.32
N ALA A 104 15.25 -43.08 20.38
CA ALA A 104 14.46 -44.30 20.16
C ALA A 104 15.31 -45.43 19.56
N GLU A 105 16.21 -45.12 18.61
CA GLU A 105 17.19 -46.07 18.07
C GLU A 105 18.19 -46.51 19.14
N GLN A 106 18.74 -45.60 19.94
CA GLN A 106 19.65 -45.96 21.04
C GLN A 106 18.95 -46.79 22.11
N LYS A 107 17.72 -46.45 22.51
CA LYS A 107 16.96 -47.27 23.47
C LYS A 107 16.67 -48.67 22.93
N SER A 108 16.43 -48.81 21.63
CA SER A 108 16.21 -50.10 20.97
C SER A 108 17.51 -50.93 20.92
N ALA A 109 18.63 -50.31 20.52
CA ALA A 109 19.94 -50.95 20.47
C ALA A 109 20.44 -51.40 21.86
N ILE A 110 20.16 -50.62 22.92
CA ILE A 110 20.47 -50.99 24.31
C ILE A 110 19.59 -52.16 24.79
N HIS A 111 18.35 -52.26 24.30
CA HIS A 111 17.43 -53.33 24.69
C HIS A 111 17.75 -54.67 24.00
N GLU A 112 18.33 -54.64 22.79
CA GLU A 112 18.88 -55.82 22.11
C GLU A 112 20.18 -56.31 22.76
N THR A 113 21.13 -55.41 23.04
CA THR A 113 22.39 -55.80 23.71
C THR A 113 22.17 -56.39 25.10
N LYS A 114 21.19 -55.90 25.88
CA LYS A 114 20.86 -56.52 27.18
C LYS A 114 20.27 -57.93 27.04
N LYS A 115 19.50 -58.22 25.98
CA LYS A 115 18.95 -59.56 25.74
C LYS A 115 20.03 -60.57 25.33
N GLU A 116 21.03 -60.16 24.56
CA GLU A 116 22.15 -61.04 24.19
C GLU A 116 23.10 -61.31 25.37
N VAL A 117 23.35 -60.33 26.23
CA VAL A 117 24.25 -60.49 27.39
C VAL A 117 23.62 -61.33 28.52
N SER A 118 22.29 -61.45 28.57
CA SER A 118 21.58 -62.28 29.57
C SER A 118 21.22 -63.69 29.07
N ALA A 119 21.62 -64.04 27.84
CA ALA A 119 21.48 -65.38 27.25
C ALA A 119 22.79 -66.19 27.24
N PHE A 120 23.83 -65.71 27.93
CA PHE A 120 25.09 -66.40 28.20
C PHE A 120 25.26 -66.72 29.68
#